data_AF-A0A5P9CDB3-F1
#
_entry.id   AF-A0A5P9CDB3-F1
#
_cell.length_a   1.000
_cell.length_b   1.000
_cell.length_c   1.000
_cell.angle_alpha   90.00
_cell.angle_beta   90.00
_cell.angle_gamma   90.00
#
_symmetry.space_group_name_H-M   'P 1'
#
loop_
_entity.id
_entity.type
_entity.pdbx_description
1 polymer ?
#
loop_
_entity_poly.entity_id
_entity_poly.type
_entity_poly.pdbx_seq_one_letter_code
_entity_poly.pdbx_strand_id
1 'polypeptide(L)'
;MNKPPLRAQHGLLFIVVAVLFFAWGAWLMRGTEVQPVANLQTWRDAFLQPLADDHLQLADLLRLAPGELWLEPRLDGARLSYRARLQGEEGEWSLQAVLALSDSQRDSLMAAQGLRPGDAEQVLPAVLVEQMARFSIASLNLGAPASLASERLAASLGQPRLSLELAEGQAWVYPQWGLTVHLSGDDIALLHALPRKAFRSR
;
A
#
# COMPACT_ATOMS: atom_id res chain seq x y z
N MET A 1 -4.66 -30.47 -64.66
CA MET A 1 -5.29 -30.65 -63.33
C MET A 1 -5.77 -29.27 -62.87
N ASN A 2 -6.99 -28.89 -63.31
CA ASN A 2 -7.57 -27.56 -63.03
C ASN A 2 -8.17 -27.57 -61.62
N LYS A 3 -7.67 -26.71 -60.73
CA LYS A 3 -8.27 -26.50 -59.40
C LYS A 3 -9.64 -25.84 -59.60
N PRO A 4 -10.74 -26.39 -59.03
CA PRO A 4 -12.05 -25.78 -59.15
C PRO A 4 -12.04 -24.41 -58.45
N PRO A 5 -12.71 -23.38 -59.00
CA PRO A 5 -12.75 -22.06 -58.39
C PRO A 5 -13.50 -22.17 -57.06
N LEU A 6 -12.89 -21.67 -55.98
CA LEU A 6 -13.51 -21.54 -54.66
C LEU A 6 -14.84 -20.78 -54.84
N ARG A 7 -15.97 -21.50 -54.78
CA ARG A 7 -17.31 -20.90 -54.84
C ARG A 7 -17.42 -19.85 -53.75
N ALA A 8 -17.89 -18.65 -54.10
CA ALA A 8 -18.08 -17.49 -53.19
C ALA A 8 -18.81 -17.83 -51.87
N GLN A 9 -19.60 -18.91 -51.87
CA GLN A 9 -20.25 -19.51 -50.71
C GLN A 9 -19.26 -19.93 -49.59
N HIS A 10 -18.06 -20.41 -49.95
CA HIS A 10 -17.02 -20.74 -48.96
C HIS A 10 -16.37 -19.47 -48.40
N GLY A 11 -16.22 -18.42 -49.22
CA GLY A 11 -15.70 -17.12 -48.77
C GLY A 11 -16.60 -16.46 -47.73
N LEU A 12 -17.93 -16.56 -47.91
CA LEU A 12 -18.90 -16.06 -46.94
C LEU A 12 -18.77 -16.77 -45.58
N LEU A 13 -18.57 -18.09 -45.61
CA LEU A 13 -18.43 -18.91 -44.41
C LEU A 13 -17.14 -18.57 -43.64
N PHE A 14 -16.04 -18.32 -44.35
CA PHE A 14 -14.79 -17.81 -43.76
C PHE A 14 -14.95 -16.43 -43.12
N ILE A 15 -15.69 -15.52 -43.75
CA ILE A 15 -15.94 -14.18 -43.19
C ILE A 15 -16.77 -14.29 -41.90
N VAL A 16 -17.80 -15.13 -41.88
CA VAL A 16 -18.63 -15.34 -40.68
C VAL A 16 -17.81 -15.92 -39.53
N VAL A 17 -16.96 -16.91 -39.80
CA VAL A 17 -16.07 -17.50 -38.79
C VAL A 17 -15.05 -16.46 -38.29
N ALA A 18 -14.47 -15.65 -39.18
CA ALA A 18 -13.54 -14.59 -38.80
C ALA A 18 -14.22 -13.55 -37.90
N VAL A 19 -15.42 -13.08 -38.27
CA VAL A 19 -16.19 -12.11 -37.46
C VAL A 19 -16.54 -12.70 -36.09
N LEU A 20 -16.92 -13.97 -36.01
CA LEU A 20 -17.17 -14.64 -34.73
C LEU A 20 -15.92 -14.73 -33.86
N PHE A 21 -14.77 -15.07 -34.44
CA PHE A 21 -13.50 -15.13 -33.72
C PHE A 21 -13.06 -13.74 -33.21
N PHE A 22 -13.21 -12.71 -34.04
CA PHE A 22 -12.93 -11.33 -33.66
C PHE A 22 -13.92 -10.81 -32.62
N ALA A 23 -15.20 -11.12 -32.75
CA ALA A 23 -16.22 -10.75 -31.75
C ALA A 23 -15.95 -11.43 -30.40
N TRP A 24 -15.56 -12.70 -30.41
CA TRP A 24 -15.19 -13.45 -29.22
C TRP A 24 -13.90 -12.89 -28.58
N GLY A 25 -12.86 -12.63 -29.38
CA GLY A 25 -11.62 -12.00 -28.90
C GLY A 25 -11.86 -10.61 -28.33
N ALA A 26 -12.68 -9.79 -29.00
CA ALA A 26 -13.07 -8.46 -28.54
C ALA A 26 -14.04 -8.49 -27.34
N TRP A 27 -14.70 -9.61 -27.08
CA TRP A 27 -15.50 -9.83 -25.88
C TRP A 27 -14.61 -10.23 -24.70
N LEU A 28 -13.64 -11.12 -24.92
CA LEU A 28 -12.63 -11.48 -23.91
C LEU A 28 -11.79 -10.29 -23.45
N MET A 29 -11.39 -9.40 -24.36
CA MET A 29 -10.63 -8.19 -23.98
C MET A 29 -11.46 -7.13 -23.26
N ARG A 30 -12.80 -7.20 -23.35
CA ARG A 30 -13.70 -6.20 -22.75
C ARG A 30 -13.84 -6.35 -21.23
N GLY A 31 -13.46 -7.49 -20.66
CA GLY A 31 -13.54 -7.76 -19.21
C GLY A 31 -12.27 -7.41 -18.43
N THR A 32 -11.23 -6.86 -19.09
CA THR A 32 -9.89 -6.67 -18.51
C THR A 32 -9.57 -5.24 -18.07
N GLU A 33 -10.53 -4.31 -18.10
CA GLU A 33 -10.33 -2.98 -17.51
C GLU A 33 -10.37 -3.09 -15.98
N VAL A 34 -9.21 -3.41 -15.42
CA VAL A 34 -8.99 -3.39 -13.97
C VAL A 34 -8.98 -1.93 -13.51
N GLN A 35 -10.00 -1.55 -12.74
CA GLN A 35 -10.08 -0.20 -12.21
C GLN A 35 -8.98 0.00 -11.15
N PRO A 36 -8.17 1.06 -11.25
CA PRO A 36 -7.17 1.37 -10.23
C PRO A 36 -7.85 1.59 -8.87
N VAL A 37 -7.10 1.35 -7.79
CA VAL A 37 -7.49 1.78 -6.44
C VAL A 37 -7.59 3.30 -6.40
N ALA A 38 -8.73 3.81 -5.96
CA ALA A 38 -8.98 5.24 -5.81
C ALA A 38 -8.01 5.86 -4.81
N ASN A 39 -7.63 7.12 -5.03
CA ASN A 39 -6.72 7.90 -4.16
C ASN A 39 -5.30 7.35 -3.96
N LEU A 40 -4.97 6.13 -4.38
CA LEU A 40 -3.66 5.53 -4.12
C LEU A 40 -2.50 6.29 -4.77
N GLN A 41 -2.71 6.89 -5.94
CA GLN A 41 -1.70 7.77 -6.57
C GLN A 41 -1.53 9.07 -5.77
N THR A 42 -2.63 9.67 -5.31
CA THR A 42 -2.60 10.85 -4.44
C THR A 42 -1.85 10.56 -3.14
N TRP A 43 -2.11 9.42 -2.52
CA TRP A 43 -1.44 8.94 -1.31
C TRP A 43 0.04 8.62 -1.53
N ARG A 44 0.35 8.04 -2.69
CA ARG A 44 1.74 7.84 -3.11
C ARG A 44 2.50 9.16 -3.11
N ASP A 45 1.94 10.18 -3.75
CA ASP A 45 2.60 11.48 -3.89
C ASP A 45 2.60 12.28 -2.58
N ALA A 46 1.56 12.12 -1.76
CA ALA A 46 1.40 12.84 -0.50
C ALA A 46 2.25 12.28 0.65
N PHE A 47 2.45 10.96 0.75
CA PHE A 47 3.19 10.38 1.87
C PHE A 47 4.12 9.21 1.55
N LEU A 48 3.84 8.34 0.56
CA LEU A 48 4.78 7.25 0.26
C LEU A 48 6.09 7.76 -0.33
N GLN A 49 6.00 8.72 -1.27
CA GLN A 49 7.16 9.34 -1.90
C GLN A 49 7.97 10.17 -0.88
N PRO A 50 7.36 11.10 -0.09
CA PRO A 50 8.08 11.77 0.98
C PRO A 50 8.72 10.84 2.02
N LEU A 51 8.07 9.72 2.37
CA LEU A 51 8.66 8.74 3.28
C LEU A 51 9.88 8.06 2.66
N ALA A 52 9.75 7.64 1.40
CA ALA A 52 10.84 7.04 0.64
C ALA A 52 12.06 7.96 0.56
N ASP A 53 11.82 9.27 0.45
CA ASP A 53 12.83 10.33 0.44
C ASP A 53 13.25 10.82 1.85
N ASP A 54 12.75 10.19 2.92
CA ASP A 54 13.08 10.51 4.33
C ASP A 54 12.66 11.93 4.80
N HIS A 55 11.64 12.48 4.16
CA HIS A 55 11.10 13.83 4.41
C HIS A 55 9.70 13.84 5.03
N LEU A 56 9.03 12.69 5.12
CA LEU A 56 7.67 12.61 5.69
C LEU A 56 7.69 12.95 7.19
N GLN A 57 6.87 13.93 7.58
CA GLN A 57 6.66 14.33 8.97
C GLN A 57 5.25 14.00 9.42
N LEU A 58 5.04 13.93 10.74
CA LEU A 58 3.71 13.71 11.31
C LEU A 58 2.72 14.81 10.89
N ALA A 59 3.18 16.06 10.73
CA ALA A 59 2.38 17.19 10.25
C ALA A 59 1.72 16.92 8.88
N ASP A 60 2.39 16.17 8.00
CA ASP A 60 1.87 15.83 6.69
C ASP A 60 0.70 14.84 6.80
N LEU A 61 0.81 13.87 7.72
CA LEU A 61 -0.25 12.90 7.99
C LEU A 61 -1.45 13.52 8.69
N LEU A 62 -1.22 14.46 9.62
CA LEU A 62 -2.28 15.19 10.32
C LEU A 62 -3.15 16.02 9.36
N ARG A 63 -2.58 16.51 8.26
CA ARG A 63 -3.33 17.24 7.22
C ARG A 63 -4.22 16.31 6.38
N LEU A 64 -3.91 15.02 6.33
CA LEU A 64 -4.66 14.04 5.54
C LEU A 64 -5.83 13.45 6.32
N ALA A 65 -5.58 13.03 7.56
CA ALA A 65 -6.61 12.50 8.43
C ALA A 65 -6.25 12.74 9.90
N PRO A 66 -7.24 13.13 10.73
CA PRO A 66 -7.06 13.16 12.18
C PRO A 66 -6.89 11.74 12.73
N GLY A 67 -6.19 11.65 13.86
CA GLY A 67 -5.81 10.38 14.46
C GLY A 67 -5.20 10.58 15.84
N GLU A 68 -4.68 9.49 16.40
CA GLU A 68 -4.23 9.42 17.79
C GLU A 68 -2.77 8.96 17.86
N LEU A 69 -2.04 9.44 18.86
CA LEU A 69 -0.72 8.91 19.20
C LEU A 69 -0.85 7.81 20.23
N TRP A 70 -0.20 6.70 19.96
CA TRP A 70 -0.16 5.50 20.78
C TRP A 70 1.27 5.21 21.18
N LEU A 71 1.50 5.09 22.49
CA LEU A 71 2.77 4.71 23.06
C LEU A 71 2.72 3.24 23.47
N GLU A 72 3.55 2.44 22.80
CA GLU A 72 3.70 1.01 23.05
C GLU A 72 5.04 0.79 23.80
N PRO A 73 5.02 0.53 25.11
CA PRO A 73 6.24 0.29 25.87
C PRO A 73 6.72 -1.15 25.65
N ARG A 74 7.55 -1.36 24.63
CA ARG A 74 8.07 -2.69 24.28
C ARG A 74 9.39 -2.99 25.00
N LEU A 75 9.74 -4.27 25.11
CA LEU A 75 11.00 -4.74 25.71
C LEU A 75 12.24 -4.28 24.92
N ASP A 76 12.10 -4.09 23.61
CA ASP A 76 13.13 -3.60 22.69
C ASP A 76 13.15 -2.07 22.57
N GLY A 77 12.40 -1.37 23.41
CA GLY A 77 12.29 0.09 23.46
C GLY A 77 10.90 0.59 23.09
N ALA A 78 10.48 1.71 23.69
CA ALA A 78 9.17 2.27 23.42
C ALA A 78 8.99 2.65 21.95
N ARG A 79 7.85 2.26 21.39
CA ARG A 79 7.42 2.63 20.05
C ARG A 79 6.30 3.65 20.17
N LEU A 80 6.47 4.76 19.47
CA LEU A 80 5.41 5.74 19.31
C LEU A 80 4.81 5.59 17.91
N SER A 81 3.51 5.31 17.84
CA SER A 81 2.79 5.20 16.57
C SER A 81 1.63 6.18 16.50
N TYR A 82 1.48 6.82 15.35
CA TYR A 82 0.30 7.59 14.98
C TYR A 82 -0.67 6.68 14.24
N ARG A 83 -1.91 6.56 14.72
CA ARG A 83 -2.95 5.71 14.14
C ARG A 83 -4.11 6.59 13.65
N ALA A 84 -4.47 6.45 12.38
CA ALA A 84 -5.56 7.19 11.75
C ALA A 84 -6.34 6.29 10.78
N ARG A 85 -7.48 6.78 10.32
CA ARG A 85 -8.33 6.12 9.31
C ARG A 85 -8.39 7.00 8.07
N LEU A 86 -8.09 6.42 6.91
CA LEU A 86 -8.22 7.11 5.63
C LEU A 86 -9.49 6.61 4.94
N GLN A 87 -10.28 7.56 4.41
CA GLN A 87 -11.44 7.22 3.61
C GLN A 87 -11.02 6.96 2.16
N GLY A 88 -11.32 5.77 1.64
CA GLY A 88 -11.19 5.40 0.24
C GLY A 88 -12.56 5.03 -0.35
N GLU A 89 -12.65 5.00 -1.69
CA GLU A 89 -13.88 4.53 -2.35
C GLU A 89 -14.12 3.03 -2.12
N GLU A 90 -13.03 2.29 -1.91
CA GLU A 90 -13.01 0.87 -1.59
C GLU A 90 -13.35 0.57 -0.11
N GLY A 91 -13.47 1.61 0.72
CA GLY A 91 -13.72 1.50 2.14
C GLY A 91 -12.67 2.22 3.00
N GLU A 92 -12.72 1.97 4.30
CA GLU A 92 -11.84 2.59 5.27
C GLU A 92 -10.49 1.85 5.32
N TRP A 93 -9.41 2.61 5.16
CA TRP A 93 -8.04 2.13 5.30
C TRP A 93 -7.50 2.48 6.69
N SER A 94 -6.81 1.54 7.34
CA SER A 94 -6.14 1.81 8.61
C SER A 94 -4.71 2.29 8.35
N LEU A 95 -4.40 3.52 8.75
CA LEU A 95 -3.06 4.08 8.67
C LEU A 95 -2.37 3.99 10.04
N GLN A 96 -1.17 3.39 10.08
CA GLN A 96 -0.31 3.42 11.24
C GLN A 96 1.10 3.89 10.84
N ALA A 97 1.56 4.99 11.41
CA ALA A 97 2.89 5.56 11.16
C ALA A 97 3.72 5.55 12.43
N VAL A 98 4.93 5.00 12.38
CA VAL A 98 5.84 4.98 13.53
C VAL A 98 6.73 6.21 13.48
N LEU A 99 6.85 6.93 14.59
CA LEU A 99 7.70 8.12 14.68
C LEU A 99 9.17 7.73 14.87
N ALA A 100 10.05 8.44 14.17
CA ALA A 100 11.49 8.32 14.34
C ALA A 100 11.94 9.07 15.61
N LEU A 101 12.04 8.34 16.72
CA LEU A 101 12.56 8.85 17.99
C LEU A 101 13.97 8.31 18.26
N SER A 102 14.84 9.12 18.85
CA SER A 102 16.09 8.64 19.44
C SER A 102 15.83 7.84 20.72
N ASP A 103 16.79 7.02 21.14
CA ASP A 103 16.65 6.23 22.37
C ASP A 103 16.42 7.13 23.59
N SER A 104 17.17 8.23 23.70
CA SER A 104 16.97 9.23 24.76
C SER A 104 15.57 9.86 24.77
N GLN A 105 14.97 10.09 23.59
CA GLN A 105 13.60 10.63 23.48
C GLN A 105 12.57 9.60 23.92
N ARG A 106 12.76 8.32 23.55
CA ARG A 106 11.88 7.22 23.97
C ARG A 106 11.92 7.05 25.49
N ASP A 107 13.11 7.04 26.08
CA ASP A 107 13.29 6.90 27.54
C ASP A 107 12.64 8.07 28.28
N SER A 108 12.84 9.29 27.78
CA SER A 108 12.21 10.49 28.34
C SER A 108 10.68 10.42 28.28
N LEU A 109 10.13 9.92 27.16
CA LEU A 109 8.69 9.78 26.97
C LEU A 109 8.10 8.71 27.90
N MET A 110 8.77 7.56 28.04
CA MET A 110 8.37 6.51 28.99
C MET A 110 8.37 7.03 30.43
N ALA A 111 9.43 7.75 30.83
CA ALA A 111 9.54 8.34 32.16
C ALA A 111 8.45 9.39 32.43
N ALA A 112 8.14 10.24 31.44
CA ALA A 112 7.09 11.26 31.54
C ALA A 112 5.69 10.65 31.68
N GLN A 113 5.44 9.51 31.02
CA GLN A 113 4.19 8.76 31.12
C GLN A 113 4.16 7.80 32.32
N GLY A 114 5.27 7.65 33.05
CA GLY A 114 5.38 6.73 34.18
C GLY A 114 5.31 5.25 33.78
N LEU A 115 5.61 4.91 32.52
CA LEU A 115 5.48 3.56 31.95
C LEU A 115 6.78 2.76 32.08
N ARG A 116 6.64 1.46 32.22
CA ARG A 116 7.72 0.47 32.24
C ARG A 116 7.67 -0.42 30.99
N PRO A 117 8.81 -0.99 30.56
CA PRO A 117 8.81 -1.94 29.45
C PRO A 117 7.87 -3.12 29.73
N GLY A 118 6.99 -3.42 28.79
CA GLY A 118 5.99 -4.50 28.90
C GLY A 118 4.64 -4.07 29.47
N ASP A 119 4.47 -2.80 29.85
CA ASP A 119 3.16 -2.27 30.22
C ASP A 119 2.20 -2.25 29.02
N ALA A 120 0.91 -2.02 29.28
CA ALA A 120 -0.08 -1.89 28.22
C ALA A 120 0.17 -0.63 27.36
N GLU A 121 -0.23 -0.70 26.08
CA GLU A 121 -0.19 0.48 25.22
C GLU A 121 -1.12 1.59 25.73
N GLN A 122 -0.69 2.84 25.59
CA GLN A 122 -1.43 4.00 26.09
C GLN A 122 -1.63 5.05 24.98
N VAL A 123 -2.85 5.59 24.92
CA VAL A 123 -3.17 6.75 24.08
C VAL A 123 -2.61 8.02 24.71
N LEU A 124 -1.87 8.79 23.92
CA LEU A 124 -1.30 10.05 24.36
C LEU A 124 -2.27 11.22 24.12
N PRO A 125 -2.21 12.28 24.95
CA PRO A 125 -3.08 13.45 24.80
C PRO A 125 -2.94 14.14 23.44
N ALA A 126 -4.04 14.67 22.91
CA ALA A 126 -4.08 15.37 21.62
C ALA A 126 -3.10 16.55 21.52
N VAL A 127 -2.84 17.25 22.64
CA VAL A 127 -1.84 18.35 22.67
C VAL A 127 -0.43 17.87 22.30
N LEU A 128 -0.10 16.61 22.61
CA LEU A 128 1.19 16.03 22.28
C LEU A 128 1.30 15.74 20.78
N VAL A 129 0.18 15.44 20.11
CA VAL A 129 0.13 15.22 18.66
C VAL A 129 0.65 16.44 17.90
N GLU A 130 0.22 17.64 18.30
CA GLU A 130 0.68 18.89 17.69
C GLU A 130 2.16 19.19 17.99
N GLN A 131 2.59 18.92 19.23
CA GLN A 131 4.01 19.09 19.62
C GLN A 131 4.93 18.17 18.83
N MET A 132 4.44 16.98 18.49
CA MET A 132 5.19 15.97 17.74
C MET A 132 5.03 16.10 16.22
N ALA A 133 4.30 17.10 15.72
CA ALA A 133 4.02 17.27 14.30
C ALA A 133 5.29 17.36 13.42
N ARG A 134 6.40 17.88 13.96
CA ARG A 134 7.68 18.03 13.23
C ARG A 134 8.54 16.77 13.23
N PHE A 135 8.14 15.72 13.94
CA PHE A 135 8.91 14.48 13.97
C PHE A 135 8.77 13.73 12.64
N SER A 136 9.89 13.18 12.19
CA SER A 136 9.94 12.34 10.99
C SER A 136 9.27 10.99 11.24
N ILE A 137 8.73 10.41 10.17
CA ILE A 137 8.15 9.07 10.19
C ILE A 137 9.23 8.04 9.84
N ALA A 138 9.39 7.02 10.69
CA ALA A 138 10.33 5.92 10.50
C ALA A 138 9.78 4.81 9.60
N SER A 139 8.47 4.53 9.70
CA SER A 139 7.79 3.52 8.89
C SER A 139 6.30 3.82 8.82
N LEU A 140 5.64 3.35 7.77
CA LEU A 140 4.21 3.54 7.56
C LEU A 140 3.55 2.24 7.12
N ASN A 141 2.43 1.91 7.73
CA ASN A 141 1.59 0.76 7.45
C ASN A 141 0.23 1.25 6.98
N LEU A 142 -0.25 0.74 5.85
CA LEU A 142 -1.64 0.86 5.44
C LEU A 142 -2.28 -0.52 5.42
N GLY A 143 -3.22 -0.75 6.32
CA GLY A 143 -4.12 -1.89 6.23
C GLY A 143 -5.18 -1.61 5.17
N ALA A 144 -5.28 -2.51 4.20
CA ALA A 144 -6.27 -2.41 3.15
C ALA A 144 -7.67 -2.79 3.68
N PRO A 145 -8.74 -2.22 3.11
CA PRO A 145 -10.09 -2.72 3.34
C PRO A 145 -10.21 -4.17 2.86
N ALA A 146 -11.18 -4.89 3.43
CA ALA A 146 -11.39 -6.30 3.11
C ALA A 146 -11.63 -6.53 1.61
N SER A 147 -11.02 -7.60 1.07
CA SER A 147 -11.20 -8.06 -0.32
C SER A 147 -10.77 -7.05 -1.40
N LEU A 148 -9.72 -6.27 -1.12
CA LEU A 148 -9.13 -5.42 -2.13
C LEU A 148 -8.20 -6.22 -3.05
N ALA A 149 -8.65 -6.47 -4.29
CA ALA A 149 -7.92 -7.24 -5.28
C ALA A 149 -6.55 -6.63 -5.64
N SER A 150 -5.51 -7.47 -5.69
CA SER A 150 -4.12 -7.09 -5.94
C SER A 150 -3.90 -6.50 -7.34
N GLU A 151 -4.67 -6.92 -8.35
CA GLU A 151 -4.59 -6.41 -9.71
C GLU A 151 -4.93 -4.92 -9.77
N ARG A 152 -5.85 -4.45 -8.92
CA ARG A 152 -6.21 -3.02 -8.83
C ARG A 152 -5.04 -2.18 -8.35
N LEU A 153 -4.25 -2.71 -7.43
CA LEU A 153 -3.03 -2.05 -6.97
C LEU A 153 -1.95 -2.05 -8.05
N ALA A 154 -1.78 -3.16 -8.78
CA ALA A 154 -0.88 -3.21 -9.93
C ALA A 154 -1.31 -2.22 -11.03
N ALA A 155 -2.61 -2.00 -11.23
CA ALA A 155 -3.13 -0.97 -12.13
C ALA A 155 -2.83 0.46 -11.63
N SER A 156 -2.80 0.69 -10.32
CA SER A 156 -2.48 2.01 -9.73
C SER A 156 -0.99 2.33 -9.63
N LEU A 157 -0.16 1.37 -9.20
CA LEU A 157 1.26 1.54 -8.90
C LEU A 157 2.18 0.99 -9.98
N GLY A 158 1.63 0.26 -10.96
CA GLY A 158 2.37 -0.50 -11.93
C GLY A 158 2.75 -1.89 -11.43
N GLN A 159 3.42 -2.65 -12.31
CA GLN A 159 3.92 -3.98 -11.99
C GLN A 159 5.02 -3.91 -10.91
N PRO A 160 5.02 -4.84 -9.94
CA PRO A 160 6.06 -4.90 -8.92
C PRO A 160 7.42 -5.22 -9.53
N ARG A 161 8.49 -4.73 -8.92
CA ARG A 161 9.86 -5.06 -9.38
C ARG A 161 10.28 -6.47 -9.00
N LEU A 162 9.78 -6.94 -7.86
CA LEU A 162 10.09 -8.23 -7.30
C LEU A 162 8.82 -8.77 -6.65
N SER A 163 8.54 -10.05 -6.87
CA SER A 163 7.55 -10.80 -6.14
C SER A 163 8.25 -11.91 -5.36
N LEU A 164 7.87 -12.08 -4.10
CA LEU A 164 8.41 -13.06 -3.17
C LEU A 164 7.27 -13.96 -2.67
N GLU A 165 7.42 -15.27 -2.83
CA GLU A 165 6.53 -16.24 -2.21
C GLU A 165 6.87 -16.34 -0.71
N LEU A 166 5.87 -16.18 0.15
CA LEU A 166 6.00 -16.32 1.60
C LEU A 166 5.34 -17.63 2.07
N ALA A 167 5.59 -18.01 3.32
CA ALA A 167 4.92 -19.18 3.91
C ALA A 167 3.40 -19.01 3.94
N GLU A 168 2.94 -17.77 4.11
CA GLU A 168 1.53 -17.37 4.04
C GLU A 168 1.39 -16.22 3.05
N GLY A 169 1.04 -16.55 1.81
CA GLY A 169 0.77 -15.57 0.74
C GLY A 169 2.01 -15.11 -0.03
N GLN A 170 1.92 -13.89 -0.58
CA GLN A 170 2.94 -13.33 -1.47
C GLN A 170 3.28 -11.90 -1.05
N ALA A 171 4.52 -11.46 -1.28
CA ALA A 171 4.95 -10.09 -1.06
C ALA A 171 5.47 -9.45 -2.35
N TRP A 172 4.86 -8.33 -2.73
CA TRP A 172 5.27 -7.50 -3.85
C TRP A 172 6.13 -6.34 -3.38
N VAL A 173 7.29 -6.15 -3.99
CA VAL A 173 8.24 -5.11 -3.60
C VAL A 173 8.31 -4.02 -4.66
N TYR A 174 8.17 -2.77 -4.21
CA TYR A 174 8.29 -1.54 -4.98
C TYR A 174 9.44 -0.67 -4.41
N PRO A 175 10.69 -0.96 -4.78
CA PRO A 175 11.87 -0.30 -4.20
C PRO A 175 11.91 1.21 -4.41
N GLN A 176 11.30 1.73 -5.48
CA GLN A 176 11.24 3.16 -5.74
C GLN A 176 10.50 3.96 -4.64
N TRP A 177 9.62 3.30 -3.87
CA TRP A 177 8.89 3.91 -2.76
C TRP A 177 9.24 3.26 -1.41
N GLY A 178 10.23 2.36 -1.38
CA GLY A 178 10.53 1.56 -0.20
C GLY A 178 9.30 0.80 0.33
N LEU A 179 8.41 0.39 -0.60
CA LEU A 179 7.11 -0.18 -0.29
C LEU A 179 7.16 -1.70 -0.52
N THR A 180 6.62 -2.45 0.44
CA THR A 180 6.35 -3.88 0.35
C THR A 180 4.87 -4.09 0.57
N VAL A 181 4.21 -4.82 -0.32
CA VAL A 181 2.79 -5.12 -0.25
C VAL A 181 2.61 -6.60 0.02
N HIS A 182 1.95 -6.91 1.11
CA HIS A 182 1.65 -8.28 1.53
C HIS A 182 0.27 -8.65 0.99
N LEU A 183 0.21 -9.80 0.34
CA LEU A 183 -0.99 -10.38 -0.25
C LEU A 183 -1.40 -11.63 0.52
N SER A 184 -2.71 -11.81 0.67
CA SER A 184 -3.32 -13.01 1.21
C SER A 184 -4.17 -13.64 0.11
N GLY A 185 -3.57 -14.57 -0.64
CA GLY A 185 -4.15 -15.03 -1.90
C GLY A 185 -4.09 -13.92 -2.96
N ASP A 186 -5.23 -13.60 -3.55
CA ASP A 186 -5.34 -12.55 -4.57
C ASP A 186 -5.66 -11.15 -3.98
N ASP A 187 -5.89 -11.09 -2.66
CA ASP A 187 -6.27 -9.86 -1.96
C ASP A 187 -5.09 -9.21 -1.26
N ILE A 188 -5.13 -7.89 -1.17
CA ILE A 188 -4.16 -7.06 -0.46
C ILE A 188 -4.47 -7.10 1.02
N ALA A 189 -3.47 -7.47 1.83
CA ALA A 189 -3.58 -7.46 3.28
C ALA A 189 -2.97 -6.18 3.88
N LEU A 190 -1.74 -5.84 3.49
CA LEU A 190 -0.97 -4.77 4.14
C LEU A 190 0.00 -4.13 3.15
N LEU A 191 0.08 -2.81 3.16
CA LEU A 191 1.16 -2.04 2.54
C LEU A 191 2.10 -1.55 3.63
N HIS A 192 3.35 -2.02 3.60
CA HIS A 192 4.41 -1.62 4.52
C HIS A 192 5.45 -0.76 3.79
N ALA A 193 5.60 0.49 4.20
CA ALA A 193 6.52 1.44 3.60
C ALA A 193 7.62 1.86 4.60
N LEU A 194 8.84 1.93 4.08
CA LEU A 194 10.05 2.35 4.80
C LEU A 194 10.84 3.36 3.96
N PRO A 195 11.65 4.22 4.59
CA PRO A 195 12.60 5.08 3.87
C PRO A 195 13.54 4.25 3.00
N ARG A 196 13.89 4.72 1.78
CA ARG A 196 14.74 3.94 0.85
C ARG A 196 16.09 3.58 1.43
N LYS A 197 16.63 4.41 2.33
CA LYS A 197 17.89 4.14 3.05
C LYS A 197 17.85 2.82 3.84
N ALA A 198 16.68 2.34 4.26
CA ALA A 198 16.53 1.07 4.96
C ALA A 198 16.76 -0.15 4.06
N PHE A 199 16.58 -0.02 2.74
CA PHE A 199 16.78 -1.10 1.77
C PHE A 199 18.21 -1.14 1.21
N ARG A 200 19.05 -0.16 1.54
CA ARG A 200 20.47 -0.21 1.17
C ARG A 200 21.20 -1.03 2.21
N SER A 201 21.81 -2.15 1.81
CA SER A 201 22.72 -2.89 2.66
C SER A 201 23.83 -1.94 3.14
N ARG A 202 24.03 -1.86 4.46
CA ARG A 202 25.21 -1.22 5.04
C ARG A 202 26.49 -1.93 4.62
#